data_AF-A0A1S4ARC8-F1
#
_entry.id   AF-A0A1S4ARC8-F1
#
_cell.length_a   1.000
_cell.length_b   1.000
_cell.length_c   1.000
_cell.angle_alpha   90.00
_cell.angle_beta   90.00
_cell.angle_gamma   90.00
#
_symmetry.space_group_name_H-M   'P 1'
#
loop_
_entity.id
_entity.type
_entity.pdbx_description
1 polymer ?
#
loop_
_entity_poly.entity_id
_entity_poly.type
_entity_poly.pdbx_seq_one_letter_code
_entity_poly.pdbx_strand_id
1 'polypeptide(L)' 'MEAAKTVKDVSPHEFVKADAAHLKRSGKMELPEWTDLVKTGKLKELAPYDPDWYYIRVASMAWKIYLRGGIGVGGF' A
#
# COMPACT_ATOMS: atom_id res chain seq x y z
N MET A 1 -1.67 24.81 20.87
CA MET A 1 -2.56 24.33 19.79
C MET A 1 -1.75 23.36 18.95
N GLU A 2 -2.18 22.11 18.83
CA GLU A 2 -1.47 21.15 17.99
C GLU A 2 -1.67 21.54 16.52
N ALA A 3 -0.59 21.66 15.76
CA ALA A 3 -0.67 21.97 14.34
C ALA A 3 -1.33 20.80 13.59
N ALA A 4 -2.15 21.10 12.57
CA ALA A 4 -2.74 20.07 11.72
C ALA A 4 -1.61 19.24 11.08
N LYS A 5 -1.65 17.92 11.27
CA LYS A 5 -0.69 16.97 10.68
C LYS A 5 -1.24 16.42 9.38
N THR A 6 -0.37 16.30 8.40
CA THR A 6 -0.64 15.69 7.11
C THR A 6 0.18 14.41 6.94
N VAL A 7 -0.08 13.66 5.88
CA VAL A 7 0.68 12.45 5.52
C VAL A 7 2.17 12.76 5.26
N LYS A 8 2.53 14.03 5.01
CA LYS A 8 3.91 14.47 4.79
C LYS A 8 4.71 14.59 6.09
N ASP A 9 4.04 14.66 7.23
CA ASP A 9 4.65 14.92 8.54
C ASP A 9 4.94 13.64 9.34
N VAL A 10 4.65 12.47 8.75
CA VAL A 10 4.80 11.16 9.38
C VAL A 10 5.79 10.29 8.60
N SER A 11 6.41 9.34 9.29
CA SER A 11 7.26 8.34 8.65
C SER A 11 6.44 7.55 7.61
N PRO A 12 6.91 7.42 6.35
CA PRO A 12 6.19 6.66 5.33
C PRO A 12 5.95 5.21 5.75
N HIS A 13 6.91 4.61 6.45
CA HIS A 13 6.82 3.23 6.91
C HIS A 13 5.71 3.04 7.95
N GLU A 14 5.61 3.97 8.91
CA GLU A 14 4.58 3.94 9.94
C GLU A 14 3.19 4.19 9.35
N PHE A 15 3.09 5.17 8.45
CA PHE A 15 1.85 5.47 7.74
C PHE A 15 1.35 4.26 6.94
N VAL A 16 2.20 3.65 6.11
CA VAL A 16 1.82 2.50 5.27
C VAL A 16 1.35 1.33 6.12
N LYS A 17 2.03 1.05 7.24
CA LYS A 17 1.61 -0.03 8.15
C LYS A 17 0.25 0.25 8.80
N ALA A 18 0.04 1.49 9.26
CA ALA A 18 -1.23 1.89 9.87
C ALA A 18 -2.38 1.88 8.88
N ASP A 19 -2.15 2.37 7.66
CA ASP A 19 -3.15 2.43 6.60
C ASP A 19 -3.47 1.04 6.03
N ALA A 20 -2.49 0.15 5.86
CA ALA A 20 -2.74 -1.24 5.47
C ALA A 20 -3.66 -1.96 6.48
N ALA A 21 -3.41 -1.75 7.78
CA ALA A 21 -4.27 -2.29 8.83
C ALA A 21 -5.67 -1.66 8.82
N HIS A 22 -5.78 -0.37 8.49
CA HIS A 22 -7.07 0.31 8.33
C HIS A 22 -7.85 -0.23 7.12
N LEU A 23 -7.21 -0.40 5.96
CA LEU A 23 -7.80 -0.97 4.76
C LEU A 23 -8.36 -2.37 5.03
N LYS A 24 -7.57 -3.23 5.68
CA LYS A 24 -7.99 -4.57 6.09
C LYS A 24 -9.21 -4.55 7.01
N ARG A 25 -9.22 -3.68 8.03
CA ARG A 25 -10.36 -3.54 8.95
C ARG A 25 -11.60 -2.96 8.28
N SER A 26 -11.44 -2.13 7.26
CA SER A 26 -12.56 -1.47 6.59
C SER A 26 -13.44 -2.45 5.82
N GLY A 27 -12.88 -3.57 5.34
CA GLY A 27 -13.58 -4.56 4.53
C GLY A 27 -14.08 -4.04 3.17
N LYS A 28 -13.73 -2.81 2.79
CA LYS A 28 -14.18 -2.15 1.54
C LYS A 28 -13.35 -2.52 0.32
N MET A 29 -12.26 -3.24 0.54
CA MET A 29 -11.30 -3.59 -0.49
C MET A 29 -11.45 -5.08 -0.81
N GLU A 30 -11.86 -5.36 -2.04
CA GLU A 30 -11.91 -6.72 -2.56
C GLU A 30 -10.50 -7.15 -2.96
N LEU A 31 -10.05 -8.29 -2.43
CA LEU A 31 -8.79 -8.89 -2.82
C LEU A 31 -8.99 -9.62 -4.15
N PRO A 32 -8.10 -9.43 -5.14
CA PRO A 32 -8.12 -10.22 -6.35
C PRO A 32 -7.96 -11.72 -6.04
N GLU A 33 -8.64 -12.56 -6.81
CA GLU A 33 -8.59 -14.03 -6.64
C GLU A 33 -7.18 -14.61 -6.76
N TRP A 34 -6.28 -13.93 -7.47
CA TRP A 34 -4.91 -14.38 -7.71
C TRP A 34 -3.89 -13.95 -6.64
N THR A 35 -4.33 -13.28 -5.57
CA THR A 35 -3.44 -12.65 -4.57
C THR A 35 -2.50 -13.64 -3.86
N ASP A 36 -2.90 -14.91 -3.75
CA ASP A 36 -2.16 -16.01 -3.14
C ASP A 36 -1.30 -16.82 -4.14
N LEU A 37 -1.53 -16.64 -5.45
CA LEU A 37 -0.83 -17.40 -6.50
C LEU A 37 0.36 -16.65 -7.11
N VAL A 38 0.37 -15.32 -7.05
CA VAL A 38 1.32 -14.51 -7.82
C VAL A 38 2.56 -14.10 -7.04
N LYS A 39 3.59 -13.75 -7.80
CA LYS A 39 4.73 -12.96 -7.34
C LYS A 39 4.57 -11.50 -7.77
N THR A 40 5.21 -10.58 -7.03
CA THR A 40 5.05 -9.13 -7.24
C THR A 40 5.76 -8.56 -8.46
N GLY A 41 6.57 -9.36 -9.16
CA GLY A 41 7.21 -8.94 -10.41
C GLY A 41 7.94 -10.06 -11.11
N LYS A 42 8.21 -9.87 -12.42
CA LYS A 42 8.92 -10.85 -13.27
C LYS A 42 10.27 -11.28 -12.69
N LEU A 43 11.00 -10.33 -12.12
CA LEU A 43 12.34 -10.51 -11.55
C LEU A 43 12.38 -11.24 -10.20
N LYS A 44 11.23 -11.47 -9.56
CA LYS A 44 11.17 -12.21 -8.29
C LYS A 44 11.12 -13.71 -8.56
N GLU A 45 11.73 -14.50 -7.68
CA GLU A 45 11.65 -15.96 -7.75
C GLU A 45 10.53 -16.50 -6.84
N LEU A 46 10.32 -15.87 -5.69
CA LEU A 46 9.37 -16.30 -4.66
C LEU A 46 8.20 -15.32 -4.51
N ALA A 47 7.09 -15.83 -3.99
CA ALA A 47 5.90 -15.04 -3.63
C ALA A 47 6.13 -14.23 -2.34
N PRO A 48 5.32 -13.19 -2.08
CA PRO A 48 5.34 -12.48 -0.80
C PRO A 48 4.99 -13.40 0.37
N TYR A 49 5.75 -13.31 1.46
CA TYR A 49 5.50 -14.11 2.67
C TYR A 49 4.39 -13.54 3.55
N ASP A 50 4.17 -12.23 3.49
CA ASP A 50 3.13 -11.57 4.28
C ASP A 50 1.76 -11.79 3.60
N PRO A 51 0.78 -12.43 4.25
CA PRO A 51 -0.56 -12.61 3.68
C PRO A 51 -1.26 -11.26 3.44
N ASP A 52 -0.87 -10.19 4.14
CA ASP A 52 -1.41 -8.84 3.99
C ASP A 52 -0.64 -7.99 2.98
N TRP A 53 0.26 -8.60 2.17
CA TRP A 53 1.11 -7.89 1.22
C TRP A 53 0.32 -6.97 0.26
N TYR A 54 -0.89 -7.38 -0.12
CA TYR A 54 -1.71 -6.62 -1.06
C TYR A 54 -2.25 -5.33 -0.42
N TYR A 55 -2.63 -5.36 0.87
CA TYR A 55 -3.00 -4.16 1.62
C TYR A 55 -1.81 -3.21 1.78
N ILE A 56 -0.63 -3.75 2.06
CA ILE A 56 0.61 -2.98 2.16
C ILE A 56 0.94 -2.32 0.81
N ARG A 57 0.77 -3.05 -0.29
CA ARG A 57 0.98 -2.52 -1.65
C ARG A 57 0.02 -1.38 -1.94
N VAL A 58 -1.26 -1.52 -1.62
CA VAL A 58 -2.26 -0.47 -1.86
C VAL A 58 -2.03 0.75 -0.98
N ALA A 59 -1.73 0.58 0.31
CA ALA A 59 -1.37 1.70 1.20
C ALA A 59 -0.13 2.46 0.69
N SER A 60 0.91 1.74 0.24
CA SER A 60 2.11 2.35 -0.36
C SER A 60 1.80 3.09 -1.66
N MET A 61 0.92 2.54 -2.50
CA MET A 61 0.48 3.21 -3.73
C MET A 61 -0.33 4.47 -3.43
N ALA A 62 -1.27 4.42 -2.49
CA ALA A 62 -2.07 5.57 -2.06
C ALA A 62 -1.19 6.71 -1.54
N TRP A 63 -0.21 6.40 -0.69
CA TRP A 63 0.79 7.37 -0.23
C TRP A 63 1.56 8.02 -1.38
N LYS A 64 2.01 7.22 -2.35
CA LYS A 64 2.76 7.72 -3.51
C LYS A 64 1.91 8.61 -4.41
N ILE A 65 0.63 8.26 -4.64
CA ILE A 65 -0.33 9.06 -5.42
C ILE A 65 -0.58 10.41 -4.74
N TYR A 66 -0.76 10.40 -3.41
CA TYR A 66 -0.96 11.62 -2.64
C TYR A 66 0.22 12.59 -2.76
N LEU A 67 1.45 12.06 -2.78
CA LEU A 67 2.65 12.89 -2.90
C LEU A 67 3.01 13.30 -4.33
N ARG A 68 2.76 12.41 -5.30
CA ARG A 68 3.11 12.59 -6.71
C ARG A 68 1.83 12.48 -7.53
N GLY A 69 1.15 13.62 -7.69
CA GLY A 69 -0.01 13.71 -8.57
C GLY A 69 0.34 13.33 -10.02
N GLY A 70 -0.62 12.74 -10.73
CA GLY A 70 -0.48 12.44 -12.17
C GLY A 70 0.37 11.21 -12.53
N ILE A 71 0.67 10.32 -11.57
CA ILE A 71 1.40 9.08 -11.85
C ILE A 71 0.50 8.00 -12.45
N GLY A 72 1.02 7.29 -13.46
CA GLY A 72 0.36 6.15 -14.10
C GLY A 72 0.99 4.81 -13.74
N VAL A 73 0.48 3.72 -14.32
CA VAL A 73 0.90 2.33 -14.02
C VAL A 73 2.41 2.11 -14.18
N GLY A 74 3.02 2.65 -15.24
CA GLY A 74 4.47 2.54 -15.47
C GLY A 74 5.35 3.32 -14.48
N GLY A 75 4.75 4.13 -13.61
CA GLY A 75 5.44 4.89 -12.57
C GLY A 75 5.55 4.17 -11.22
N PHE A 76 5.06 2.93 -11.09
CA PHE A 76 4.97 2.16 -9.83
C PHE A 76 5.86 0.93 -9.75
#